data_AF-A0A9Q1LP67-F1
#
_entry.id   AF-A0A9Q1LP67-F1
#
_cell.length_a   1.000
_cell.length_b   1.000
_cell.length_c   1.000
_cell.angle_alpha   90.00
_cell.angle_beta   90.00
_cell.angle_gamma   90.00
#
_symmetry.space_group_name_H-M   'P 1'
#
loop_
_entity.id
_entity.type
_entity.pdbx_description
1 polymer ?
#
loop_
_entity_poly.entity_id
_entity_poly.type
_entity_poly.pdbx_seq_one_letter_code
_entity_poly.pdbx_strand_id
1 'polypeptide(L)'
;MFYLPNEDSALSCTSAFKAKLSSLSISQSFVSECMNGTNDFVVKPSSCGGIVSIKDWMEKVGPNSLLDSSCTGDLGGLTRCSLCVDAGLKVNTYLVSLNPNSTNAKCFYFTALYAAAMVNEFGPEDPRTAGCVLALPLANKARRSHHSNRELVFGFLGAFFGILGAIGCVILYMKWDKKRKQDALHQGYVTSVKSQILPNTGAKWFQLGELEQATEGFSQRNLIGQGGSGSVYKGTLSDGTLIAVKKILDMDSKGDEEFINEAEIISKIRHRNLLPLRGFCVTSDNLNGKGRYLLTEKSDVYSFGIVILEIMSGRRVLDASNSSALLITDWAWTMVKSRNVEGVFDVSIREEGPKRVMERFIHVGILCAHVMVALRPTIEDALRMLEGDIDIPRLPDRPLPLGFESFESYSLHSDRFRDLSISSSSNSLSRYIPK
;
A
#
# COMPACT_ATOMS: atom_id res chain seq x y z
N MET A 1 55.96 30.59 -51.01
CA MET A 1 56.54 29.38 -51.65
C MET A 1 56.62 28.31 -50.59
N PHE A 2 55.89 27.21 -50.74
CA PHE A 2 55.99 26.03 -49.88
C PHE A 2 57.33 25.34 -50.20
N TYR A 3 58.40 25.91 -49.65
CA TYR A 3 59.69 25.24 -49.52
C TYR A 3 59.76 24.71 -48.12
N LEU A 4 59.80 23.40 -48.01
CA LEU A 4 60.01 22.75 -46.73
C LEU A 4 61.44 23.05 -46.27
N PRO A 5 61.66 23.24 -44.97
CA PRO A 5 62.94 23.75 -44.48
C PRO A 5 64.07 22.77 -44.83
N ASN A 6 65.13 23.31 -45.45
CA ASN A 6 66.40 22.62 -45.53
C ASN A 6 67.05 22.57 -44.14
N GLU A 7 68.17 21.85 -44.01
CA GLU A 7 68.85 21.64 -42.73
C GLU A 7 69.24 22.96 -42.04
N ASP A 8 69.75 23.92 -42.79
CA ASP A 8 70.11 25.25 -42.28
C ASP A 8 68.90 26.02 -41.72
N SER A 9 67.76 25.96 -42.43
CA SER A 9 66.51 26.61 -42.00
C SER A 9 65.93 25.95 -40.76
N ALA A 10 65.99 24.61 -40.68
CA ALA A 10 65.54 23.86 -39.50
C ALA A 10 66.40 24.18 -38.27
N LEU A 11 67.72 24.28 -38.44
CA LEU A 11 68.65 24.69 -37.39
C LEU A 11 68.36 26.12 -36.90
N SER A 12 68.21 27.07 -37.82
CA SER A 12 67.91 28.46 -37.50
C SER A 12 66.56 28.60 -36.77
N CYS A 13 65.53 27.92 -37.24
CA CYS A 13 64.20 27.92 -36.62
C CYS A 13 64.21 27.31 -35.21
N THR A 14 64.88 26.17 -35.03
CA THR A 14 65.01 25.52 -33.72
C THR A 14 65.77 26.41 -32.73
N SER A 15 66.80 27.12 -33.20
CA SER A 15 67.54 28.08 -32.38
C SER A 15 66.67 29.26 -31.94
N ALA A 16 65.92 29.85 -32.88
CA ALA A 16 64.98 30.93 -32.59
C ALA A 16 63.87 30.49 -31.62
N PHE A 17 63.37 29.26 -31.77
CA PHE A 17 62.37 28.70 -30.88
C PHE A 17 62.90 28.51 -29.45
N LYS A 18 64.11 27.96 -29.28
CA LYS A 18 64.79 27.86 -27.98
C LYS A 18 64.95 29.23 -27.33
N ALA A 19 65.36 30.24 -28.09
CA ALA A 19 65.47 31.61 -27.59
C ALA A 19 64.12 32.17 -27.12
N LYS A 20 63.04 31.88 -27.85
CA LYS A 20 61.68 32.30 -27.48
C LYS A 20 61.19 31.60 -26.21
N LEU A 21 61.44 30.30 -26.05
CA LEU A 21 61.11 29.58 -24.82
C LEU A 21 61.83 30.16 -23.60
N SER A 22 63.10 30.51 -23.73
CA SER A 22 63.83 31.20 -22.66
C SER A 22 63.23 32.55 -22.31
N SER A 23 62.78 33.32 -23.30
CA SER A 23 62.09 34.59 -23.05
C SER A 23 60.76 34.43 -22.30
N LEU A 24 60.17 33.23 -22.33
CA LEU A 24 58.94 32.86 -21.63
C LEU A 24 59.20 32.09 -20.32
N SER A 25 60.46 32.01 -19.88
CA SER A 25 60.86 31.26 -18.68
C SER A 25 60.55 29.75 -18.73
N ILE A 26 60.49 29.17 -19.93
CA ILE A 26 60.28 27.73 -20.16
C ILE A 26 61.64 27.06 -20.39
N SER A 27 61.84 25.86 -19.82
CA SER A 27 63.09 25.09 -19.97
C SER A 27 63.37 24.79 -21.45
N GLN A 28 64.60 25.02 -21.89
CA GLN A 28 65.04 24.64 -23.24
C GLN A 28 65.16 23.12 -23.42
N SER A 29 65.16 22.34 -22.32
CA SER A 29 65.22 20.87 -22.36
C SER A 29 64.02 20.24 -23.06
N PHE A 30 62.87 20.92 -23.07
CA PHE A 30 61.68 20.50 -23.82
C PHE A 30 61.96 20.32 -25.31
N VAL A 31 62.82 21.16 -25.88
CA VAL A 31 63.15 21.04 -27.31
C VAL A 31 63.90 19.75 -27.58
N SER A 32 64.86 19.36 -26.73
CA SER A 32 65.57 18.09 -26.87
C SER A 32 64.75 16.86 -26.47
N GLU A 33 63.79 17.00 -25.55
CA GLU A 33 62.91 15.90 -25.11
C GLU A 33 61.79 15.62 -26.11
N CYS A 34 61.22 16.66 -26.73
CA CYS A 34 60.11 16.51 -27.66
C CYS A 34 60.56 16.43 -29.14
N MET A 35 61.77 16.85 -29.47
CA MET A 35 62.32 16.83 -30.83
C MET A 35 63.62 16.01 -30.82
N ASN A 36 63.63 14.82 -31.43
CA ASN A 36 64.78 13.91 -31.48
C ASN A 36 65.83 14.35 -32.54
N GLY A 37 66.16 15.64 -32.55
CA GLY A 37 67.14 16.27 -33.43
C GLY A 37 66.55 17.16 -34.53
N THR A 38 67.41 17.93 -35.20
CA THR A 38 67.04 18.86 -36.29
C THR A 38 66.55 18.15 -37.55
N ASN A 39 66.96 16.89 -37.74
CA ASN A 39 66.60 16.04 -38.87
C ASN A 39 65.12 15.64 -38.92
N ASP A 40 64.35 15.81 -37.84
CA ASP A 40 62.92 15.49 -37.83
C ASP A 40 62.08 16.52 -38.58
N PHE A 41 62.60 17.74 -38.77
CA PHE A 41 61.92 18.84 -39.47
C PHE A 41 62.39 19.00 -40.92
N VAL A 42 63.49 18.34 -41.30
CA VAL A 42 64.06 18.40 -42.64
C VAL A 42 63.43 17.34 -43.52
N VAL A 43 62.88 17.79 -44.64
CA VAL A 43 62.21 16.91 -45.58
C VAL A 43 63.23 16.31 -46.54
N LYS A 44 63.36 14.98 -46.49
CA LYS A 44 64.24 14.23 -47.39
C LYS A 44 63.44 13.76 -48.61
N PRO A 45 64.07 13.57 -49.78
CA PRO A 45 63.41 12.99 -50.97
C PRO A 45 62.80 11.60 -50.73
N SER A 46 63.21 10.91 -49.66
CA SER A 46 62.65 9.63 -49.24
C SER A 46 61.36 9.75 -48.40
N SER A 47 60.95 10.95 -47.99
CA SER A 47 59.77 11.18 -47.13
C SER A 47 58.49 11.35 -47.97
N CYS A 48 57.43 10.62 -47.64
CA CYS A 48 56.06 10.85 -48.14
C CYS A 48 55.94 11.03 -49.66
N GLY A 49 56.42 10.02 -50.39
CA GLY A 49 56.41 10.03 -51.85
C GLY A 49 57.41 11.00 -52.48
N GLY A 50 58.30 11.65 -51.72
CA GLY A 50 59.33 12.56 -52.23
C GLY A 50 58.80 13.92 -52.64
N ILE A 51 57.80 14.43 -51.92
CA ILE A 51 57.25 15.77 -52.14
C ILE A 51 58.07 16.79 -51.35
N VAL A 52 58.75 17.70 -52.06
CA VAL A 52 59.55 18.77 -51.45
C VAL A 52 59.12 20.17 -51.91
N SER A 53 58.29 20.26 -52.94
CA SER A 53 57.77 21.49 -53.51
C SER A 53 56.28 21.39 -53.88
N ILE A 54 55.65 22.55 -54.14
CA ILE A 54 54.28 22.62 -54.68
C ILE A 54 54.16 21.89 -56.01
N LYS A 55 55.22 21.95 -56.84
CA LYS A 55 55.24 21.29 -58.15
C LYS A 55 55.13 19.77 -57.98
N ASP A 56 55.89 19.19 -57.06
CA ASP A 56 55.84 17.76 -56.75
C ASP A 56 54.48 17.36 -56.18
N TRP A 57 53.87 18.24 -55.37
CA TRP A 57 52.51 18.04 -54.85
C TRP A 57 51.49 17.99 -55.97
N MET A 58 51.51 18.97 -56.88
CA MET A 58 50.59 19.04 -58.02
C MET A 58 50.75 17.84 -58.97
N GLU A 59 51.98 17.34 -59.15
CA GLU A 59 52.25 16.17 -59.98
C GLU A 59 51.72 14.86 -59.35
N LYS A 60 51.86 14.70 -58.03
CA LYS A 60 51.53 13.44 -57.34
C LYS A 60 50.09 13.37 -56.83
N VAL A 61 49.56 14.49 -56.31
CA VAL A 61 48.22 14.59 -55.69
C VAL A 61 47.19 15.20 -56.64
N GLY A 62 47.63 16.04 -57.58
CA GLY A 62 46.77 16.69 -58.57
C GLY A 62 46.33 18.12 -58.18
N PRO A 63 45.92 18.94 -59.16
CA PRO A 63 45.63 20.37 -58.98
C PRO A 63 44.26 20.71 -58.38
N ASN A 64 43.38 19.72 -58.17
CA ASN A 64 42.03 19.87 -57.60
C ASN A 64 41.79 18.78 -56.55
N SER A 65 42.67 18.73 -55.55
CA SER A 65 42.55 17.76 -54.48
C SER A 65 41.30 18.03 -53.63
N LEU A 66 40.78 17.01 -52.95
CA LEU A 66 39.66 17.19 -52.01
C LEU A 66 39.97 18.21 -50.90
N LEU A 67 41.26 18.49 -50.63
CA LEU A 67 41.66 19.56 -49.72
C LEU A 67 41.29 20.92 -50.29
N ASP A 68 41.54 21.16 -51.57
CA ASP A 68 41.36 22.46 -52.24
C ASP A 68 39.90 22.94 -52.17
N SER A 69 38.94 22.01 -52.15
CA SER A 69 37.53 22.34 -51.96
C SER A 69 37.10 22.41 -50.49
N SER A 70 37.74 21.63 -49.61
CA SER A 70 37.23 21.39 -48.25
C SER A 70 37.88 22.28 -47.18
N CYS A 71 39.09 22.78 -47.44
CA CYS A 71 39.88 23.55 -46.47
C CYS A 71 39.89 25.07 -46.74
N THR A 72 39.03 25.56 -47.65
CA THR A 72 38.89 26.99 -47.95
C THR A 72 37.94 27.68 -46.98
N GLY A 73 38.10 28.99 -46.80
CA GLY A 73 37.23 29.80 -45.95
C GLY A 73 37.44 29.59 -44.45
N ASP A 74 36.44 30.00 -43.66
CA ASP A 74 36.51 29.99 -42.20
C ASP A 74 36.35 28.56 -41.63
N LEU A 75 37.40 28.06 -40.98
CA LEU A 75 37.44 26.74 -40.33
C LEU A 75 37.07 26.78 -38.84
N GLY A 76 36.54 27.90 -38.33
CA GLY A 76 36.12 28.02 -36.92
C GLY A 76 34.87 27.21 -36.56
N GLY A 77 34.08 26.78 -37.54
CA GLY A 77 32.88 25.95 -37.33
C GLY A 77 33.18 24.44 -37.40
N LEU A 78 32.61 23.65 -36.49
CA LEU A 78 32.86 22.20 -36.40
C LEU A 78 32.63 21.46 -37.75
N THR A 79 31.60 21.82 -38.50
CA THR A 79 31.24 21.12 -39.75
C THR A 79 32.22 21.38 -40.90
N ARG A 80 32.70 22.61 -41.07
CA ARG A 80 33.72 22.90 -42.11
C ARG A 80 35.07 22.33 -41.71
N CYS A 81 35.39 22.41 -40.42
CA CYS A 81 36.61 21.83 -39.91
C CYS A 81 36.67 20.32 -40.11
N SER A 82 35.60 19.58 -39.79
CA SER A 82 35.55 18.14 -39.98
C SER A 82 35.71 17.73 -41.44
N LEU A 83 35.08 18.46 -42.37
CA LEU A 83 35.23 18.21 -43.82
C LEU A 83 36.68 18.40 -44.30
N CYS A 84 37.35 19.46 -43.83
CA CYS A 84 38.77 19.71 -44.14
C CYS A 84 39.67 18.60 -43.57
N VAL A 85 39.47 18.21 -42.32
CA VAL A 85 40.25 17.15 -41.66
C VAL A 85 40.04 15.80 -42.36
N ASP A 86 38.80 15.45 -42.71
CA ASP A 86 38.48 14.21 -43.44
C ASP A 86 39.12 14.19 -44.83
N ALA A 87 39.12 15.32 -45.54
CA ALA A 87 39.81 15.45 -46.82
C ALA A 87 41.33 15.27 -46.65
N GLY A 88 41.90 15.87 -45.61
CA GLY A 88 43.29 15.71 -45.21
C GLY A 88 43.67 14.24 -44.96
N LEU A 89 42.86 13.51 -44.20
CA LEU A 89 43.10 12.09 -43.90
C LEU A 89 43.08 11.20 -45.15
N LYS A 90 42.19 11.49 -46.11
CA LYS A 90 42.14 10.78 -47.39
C LYS A 90 43.42 11.00 -48.21
N VAL A 91 43.89 12.23 -48.33
CA VAL A 91 45.14 12.53 -49.03
C VAL A 91 46.35 11.95 -48.31
N ASN A 92 46.38 12.02 -46.98
CA ASN A 92 47.44 11.38 -46.19
C ASN A 92 47.52 9.87 -46.47
N THR A 93 46.38 9.17 -46.51
CA THR A 93 46.32 7.74 -46.81
C THR A 93 46.87 7.43 -48.21
N TYR A 94 46.54 8.26 -49.19
CA TYR A 94 47.08 8.15 -50.55
C TYR A 94 48.61 8.37 -50.58
N LEU A 95 49.12 9.41 -49.90
CA LEU A 95 50.56 9.69 -49.85
C LEU A 95 51.37 8.58 -49.17
N VAL A 96 50.82 7.97 -48.12
CA VAL A 96 51.42 6.78 -47.48
C VAL A 96 51.47 5.61 -48.47
N SER A 97 50.44 5.41 -49.29
CA SER A 97 50.41 4.31 -50.28
C SER A 97 51.49 4.42 -51.37
N LEU A 98 51.97 5.64 -51.67
CA LEU A 98 53.02 5.86 -52.66
C LEU A 98 54.42 5.49 -52.18
N ASN A 99 54.64 5.38 -50.86
CA ASN A 99 55.92 4.96 -50.30
C ASN A 99 55.73 4.22 -48.95
N PRO A 100 55.63 2.88 -48.97
CA PRO A 100 55.34 2.08 -47.78
C PRO A 100 56.46 2.10 -46.72
N ASN A 101 57.65 2.62 -47.04
CA ASN A 101 58.76 2.79 -46.08
C ASN A 101 58.72 4.13 -45.33
N SER A 102 57.75 5.01 -45.62
CA SER A 102 57.59 6.30 -44.94
C SER A 102 56.77 6.13 -43.66
N THR A 103 57.22 6.73 -42.55
CA THR A 103 56.42 6.74 -41.31
C THR A 103 55.14 7.57 -41.50
N ASN A 104 53.98 6.95 -41.25
CA ASN A 104 52.63 7.56 -41.41
C ASN A 104 52.49 8.96 -40.77
N ALA A 105 53.19 9.20 -39.66
CA ALA A 105 53.17 10.47 -38.94
C ALA A 105 53.78 11.63 -39.75
N LYS A 106 54.81 11.37 -40.57
CA LYS A 106 55.46 12.44 -41.35
C LYS A 106 54.53 12.97 -42.44
N CYS A 107 53.75 12.10 -43.08
CA CYS A 107 52.87 12.45 -44.22
C CYS A 107 51.66 13.27 -43.79
N PHE A 108 51.21 13.04 -42.56
CA PHE A 108 50.11 13.79 -41.97
C PHE A 108 50.45 15.28 -41.86
N TYR A 109 51.64 15.61 -41.34
CA TYR A 109 52.06 17.00 -41.19
C TYR A 109 52.26 17.73 -42.52
N PHE A 110 52.69 17.05 -43.58
CA PHE A 110 52.72 17.66 -44.93
C PHE A 110 51.33 18.08 -45.40
N THR A 111 50.38 17.17 -45.21
CA THR A 111 49.00 17.38 -45.64
C THR A 111 48.37 18.53 -44.85
N ALA A 112 48.61 18.58 -43.54
CA ALA A 112 48.16 19.67 -42.68
C ALA A 112 48.83 21.02 -43.03
N LEU A 113 50.13 21.04 -43.29
CA LEU A 113 50.84 22.25 -43.70
C LEU A 113 50.37 22.77 -45.06
N TYR A 114 50.14 21.88 -46.04
CA TYR A 114 49.60 22.27 -47.34
C TYR A 114 48.18 22.84 -47.20
N ALA A 115 47.31 22.17 -46.45
CA ALA A 115 45.95 22.65 -46.17
C ALA A 115 45.95 24.04 -45.49
N ALA A 116 46.77 24.23 -44.46
CA ALA A 116 46.80 25.47 -43.70
C ALA A 116 47.50 26.63 -44.43
N ALA A 117 48.58 26.36 -45.18
CA ALA A 117 49.42 27.41 -45.77
C ALA A 117 49.18 27.69 -47.25
N MET A 118 48.64 26.72 -48.00
CA MET A 118 48.43 26.86 -49.44
C MET A 118 46.96 26.91 -49.82
N VAL A 119 46.12 26.14 -49.14
CA VAL A 119 44.69 26.05 -49.46
C VAL A 119 43.87 27.09 -48.69
N ASN A 120 44.14 27.25 -47.40
CA ASN A 120 43.37 28.16 -46.57
C ASN A 120 43.89 29.61 -46.71
N GLU A 121 42.98 30.52 -47.07
CA GLU A 121 43.29 31.94 -47.29
C GLU A 121 43.74 32.70 -46.02
N PHE A 122 43.36 32.21 -44.83
CA PHE A 122 43.74 32.82 -43.56
C PHE A 122 45.13 32.38 -43.07
N GLY A 123 45.68 31.31 -43.66
CA GLY A 123 47.03 30.83 -43.35
C GLY A 123 47.15 30.09 -42.00
N PRO A 124 48.34 29.54 -41.70
CA PRO A 124 48.60 28.75 -40.49
C PRO A 124 48.75 29.61 -39.22
N GLU A 125 48.78 30.94 -39.34
CA GLU A 125 48.83 31.85 -38.20
C GLU A 125 47.44 32.20 -37.64
N ASP A 126 46.37 31.97 -38.43
CA ASP A 126 45.01 32.20 -37.97
C ASP A 126 44.63 31.14 -36.92
N PRO A 127 44.16 31.55 -35.72
CA PRO A 127 43.84 30.62 -34.64
C PRO A 127 42.79 29.57 -34.99
N ARG A 128 41.87 29.88 -35.91
CA ARG A 128 40.80 28.97 -36.34
C ARG A 128 41.35 27.94 -37.31
N THR A 129 42.17 28.37 -38.27
CA THR A 129 42.85 27.48 -39.22
C THR A 129 43.85 26.57 -38.51
N ALA A 130 44.70 27.11 -37.64
CA ALA A 130 45.64 26.32 -36.85
C ALA A 130 44.96 25.42 -35.83
N GLY A 131 43.87 25.88 -35.20
CA GLY A 131 43.08 25.06 -34.28
C GLY A 131 42.42 23.87 -34.96
N CYS A 132 41.92 24.07 -36.19
CA CYS A 132 41.31 23.00 -36.97
C CYS A 132 42.34 22.06 -37.62
N VAL A 133 43.23 22.60 -38.46
CA VAL A 133 44.10 21.82 -39.34
C VAL A 133 45.32 21.25 -38.61
N LEU A 134 45.87 22.01 -37.65
CA LEU A 134 47.06 21.62 -36.89
C LEU A 134 46.72 21.07 -35.50
N ALA A 135 45.42 20.98 -35.16
CA ALA A 135 44.92 20.57 -33.84
C ALA A 135 45.57 21.35 -32.67
N LEU A 136 45.98 22.60 -32.90
CA LEU A 136 46.62 23.42 -31.88
C LEU A 136 45.54 24.09 -31.01
N PRO A 137 45.51 23.88 -29.69
CA PRO A 137 44.61 24.61 -28.81
C PRO A 137 45.15 26.04 -28.64
N LEU A 138 45.05 26.86 -29.69
CA LEU A 138 45.36 28.28 -29.63
C LEU A 138 44.19 28.95 -28.90
N ALA A 139 44.41 29.22 -27.62
CA ALA A 139 43.48 29.96 -26.80
C ALA A 139 43.15 31.28 -27.50
N ASN A 140 41.96 31.38 -28.09
CA ASN A 140 41.42 32.65 -28.52
C ASN A 140 41.25 33.52 -27.27
N LYS A 141 42.15 34.48 -27.08
CA LYS A 141 41.85 35.71 -26.34
C LYS A 141 40.81 36.46 -27.17
N ALA A 142 39.57 35.98 -27.15
CA ALA A 142 38.44 36.68 -27.70
C ALA A 142 38.35 38.02 -26.97
N ARG A 143 38.35 39.09 -27.77
CA ARG A 143 38.07 40.47 -27.34
C ARG A 143 36.97 40.48 -26.29
N ARG A 144 37.25 41.16 -25.17
CA ARG A 144 36.23 41.53 -24.17
C ARG A 144 35.08 42.23 -24.90
N SER A 145 33.95 41.54 -25.02
CA SER A 145 32.66 42.13 -25.33
C SER A 145 31.62 41.41 -24.46
N HIS A 146 31.14 42.14 -23.46
CA HIS A 146 29.98 41.90 -22.61
C HIS A 146 29.83 40.50 -21.96
N HIS A 147 30.35 40.38 -20.73
CA HIS A 147 30.07 39.26 -19.83
C HIS A 147 28.70 39.45 -19.15
N SER A 148 27.73 38.58 -19.43
CA SER A 148 26.60 38.32 -18.54
C SER A 148 25.93 36.96 -18.86
N ASN A 149 25.88 36.07 -17.86
CA ASN A 149 24.90 34.97 -17.67
C ASN A 149 25.12 33.55 -18.26
N ARG A 150 26.34 32.99 -18.35
CA ARG A 150 26.49 31.51 -18.56
C ARG A 150 27.11 30.72 -17.40
N GLU A 151 27.98 31.33 -16.59
CA GLU A 151 28.52 30.70 -15.37
C GLU A 151 27.48 30.69 -14.22
N LEU A 152 26.64 31.74 -14.14
CA LEU A 152 25.52 31.81 -13.19
C LEU A 152 24.49 30.68 -13.45
N VAL A 153 24.27 30.30 -14.71
CA VAL A 153 23.22 29.34 -15.09
C VAL A 153 23.51 27.93 -14.58
N PHE A 154 24.75 27.43 -14.69
CA PHE A 154 25.10 26.12 -14.15
C PHE A 154 25.13 26.08 -12.61
N GLY A 155 25.58 27.17 -11.98
CA GLY A 155 25.48 27.33 -10.52
C GLY A 155 24.03 27.36 -10.03
N PHE A 156 23.15 28.08 -10.72
CA PHE A 156 21.73 28.12 -10.39
C PHE A 156 21.02 26.80 -10.70
N LEU A 157 21.37 26.08 -11.77
CA LEU A 157 20.78 24.76 -12.05
C LEU A 157 21.15 23.74 -10.97
N GLY A 158 22.43 23.69 -10.57
CA GLY A 158 22.90 22.82 -9.50
C GLY A 158 22.27 23.17 -8.14
N ALA A 159 22.20 24.46 -7.80
CA ALA A 159 21.51 24.92 -6.60
C ALA A 159 20.01 24.61 -6.65
N PHE A 160 19.37 24.74 -7.81
CA PHE A 160 17.95 24.44 -8.00
C PHE A 160 17.66 22.95 -7.79
N PHE A 161 18.47 22.05 -8.35
CA PHE A 161 18.33 20.60 -8.10
C PHE A 161 18.66 20.22 -6.66
N GLY A 162 19.65 20.87 -6.03
CA GLY A 162 19.94 20.70 -4.61
C GLY A 162 18.77 21.11 -3.72
N ILE A 163 18.14 22.25 -4.01
CA ILE A 163 16.95 22.75 -3.31
C ILE A 163 15.76 21.82 -3.53
N LEU A 164 15.52 21.36 -4.76
CA LEU A 164 14.45 20.40 -5.07
C LEU A 164 14.66 19.06 -4.34
N GLY A 165 15.90 18.57 -4.29
CA GLY A 165 16.25 17.36 -3.53
C GLY A 165 16.00 17.54 -2.03
N ALA A 166 16.41 18.68 -1.46
CA ALA A 166 16.16 19.01 -0.06
C ALA A 166 14.65 19.12 0.25
N ILE A 167 13.88 19.78 -0.60
CA ILE A 167 12.41 19.87 -0.48
C ILE A 167 11.79 18.47 -0.56
N GLY A 168 12.24 17.62 -1.49
CA GLY A 168 11.80 16.23 -1.60
C GLY A 168 12.07 15.43 -0.33
N CYS A 169 13.28 15.54 0.23
CA CYS A 169 13.65 14.93 1.51
C CYS A 169 12.78 15.43 2.67
N VAL A 170 12.48 16.73 2.73
CA VAL A 170 11.58 17.31 3.74
C VAL A 170 10.16 16.77 3.58
N ILE A 171 9.62 16.68 2.36
CA ILE A 171 8.28 16.11 2.12
C ILE A 171 8.23 14.64 2.53
N LEU A 172 9.25 13.85 2.20
CA LEU A 172 9.37 12.45 2.60
C LEU A 172 9.45 12.32 4.12
N TYR A 173 10.27 13.16 4.77
CA TYR A 173 10.38 13.23 6.21
C TYR A 173 9.04 13.60 6.87
N MET A 174 8.35 14.62 6.37
CA MET A 174 7.04 15.05 6.88
C MET A 174 5.98 13.96 6.69
N LYS A 175 5.99 13.24 5.55
CA LYS A 175 5.09 12.10 5.33
C LYS A 175 5.39 10.95 6.29
N TRP A 176 6.66 10.65 6.51
CA TRP A 176 7.09 9.60 7.43
C TRP A 176 6.80 9.95 8.89
N ASP A 177 7.07 11.19 9.31
CA ASP A 177 6.75 11.70 10.66
C ASP A 177 5.23 11.73 10.88
N LYS A 178 4.45 12.15 9.90
CA LYS A 178 2.98 12.11 9.96
C LYS A 178 2.48 10.68 10.14
N LYS A 179 2.99 9.73 9.35
CA LYS A 179 2.63 8.30 9.47
C LYS A 179 3.03 7.74 10.85
N ARG A 180 4.24 8.02 11.31
CA ARG A 180 4.73 7.61 12.64
C ARG A 180 3.85 8.15 13.77
N LYS A 181 3.45 9.42 13.71
CA LYS A 181 2.54 10.02 14.70
C LYS A 181 1.16 9.37 14.70
N GLN A 182 0.65 8.99 13.53
CA GLN A 182 -0.62 8.29 13.40
C GLN A 182 -0.54 6.87 13.98
N ASP A 183 0.52 6.12 13.66
CA ASP A 183 0.75 4.79 14.21
C ASP A 183 0.91 4.84 15.74
N ALA A 184 1.58 5.87 16.26
CA ALA A 184 1.70 6.09 17.70
C ALA A 184 0.36 6.43 18.37
N LEU A 185 -0.49 7.24 17.73
CA LEU A 185 -1.84 7.56 18.21
C LEU A 185 -2.72 6.31 18.25
N HIS A 186 -2.71 5.53 17.16
CA HIS A 186 -3.41 4.25 17.07
C HIS A 186 -2.96 3.30 18.18
N GLN A 187 -1.64 3.12 18.33
CA GLN A 187 -1.07 2.26 19.36
C GLN A 187 -1.43 2.74 20.77
N GLY A 188 -1.41 4.05 21.02
CA GLY A 188 -1.84 4.65 22.28
C GLY A 188 -3.30 4.36 22.62
N TYR A 189 -4.19 4.54 21.65
CA TYR A 189 -5.61 4.19 21.79
C TYR A 189 -5.80 2.70 22.07
N VAL A 190 -5.26 1.82 21.22
CA VAL A 190 -5.38 0.37 21.39
C VAL A 190 -4.84 -0.08 22.76
N THR A 191 -3.70 0.46 23.19
CA THR A 191 -3.11 0.13 24.50
C THR A 191 -3.99 0.59 25.66
N SER A 192 -4.59 1.78 25.57
CA SER A 192 -5.49 2.32 26.61
C SER A 192 -6.76 1.49 26.79
N VAL A 193 -7.31 0.93 25.71
CA VAL A 193 -8.50 0.06 25.78
C VAL A 193 -8.10 -1.34 26.26
N LYS A 194 -6.96 -1.87 25.76
CA LYS A 194 -6.41 -3.15 26.22
C LYS A 194 -6.11 -3.18 27.71
N SER A 195 -5.65 -2.07 28.30
CA SER A 195 -5.38 -2.02 29.75
C SER A 195 -6.65 -2.05 30.61
N GLN A 196 -7.79 -1.67 30.06
CA GLN A 196 -9.07 -1.66 30.79
C GLN A 196 -9.77 -3.02 30.76
N ILE A 197 -9.49 -3.84 29.76
CA ILE A 197 -10.10 -5.16 29.58
C ILE A 197 -9.06 -6.24 29.85
N LEU A 198 -9.14 -6.90 31.00
CA LEU A 198 -8.36 -8.10 31.27
C LEU A 198 -9.14 -9.35 30.80
N PRO A 199 -8.72 -10.03 29.73
CA PRO A 199 -9.39 -11.23 29.26
C PRO A 199 -9.06 -12.41 30.20
N ASN A 200 -9.99 -12.75 31.09
CA ASN A 200 -9.82 -13.87 32.02
C ASN A 200 -10.28 -15.22 31.43
N THR A 201 -10.85 -15.24 30.23
CA THR A 201 -11.67 -16.36 29.72
C THR A 201 -11.23 -16.98 28.39
N GLY A 202 -10.01 -16.67 27.93
CA GLY A 202 -9.49 -17.18 26.66
C GLY A 202 -9.90 -16.36 25.43
N ALA A 203 -10.57 -15.22 25.63
CA ALA A 203 -10.77 -14.21 24.60
C ALA A 203 -9.43 -13.58 24.18
N LYS A 204 -9.19 -13.44 22.88
CA LYS A 204 -7.95 -12.87 22.34
C LYS A 204 -8.16 -11.54 21.63
N TRP A 205 -7.09 -10.77 21.49
CA TRP A 205 -7.10 -9.55 20.67
C TRP A 205 -6.76 -9.89 19.23
N PHE A 206 -7.67 -9.55 18.32
CA PHE A 206 -7.53 -9.69 16.88
C PHE A 206 -7.12 -8.35 16.25
N GLN A 207 -6.48 -8.42 15.09
CA GLN A 207 -6.21 -7.28 14.23
C GLN A 207 -7.37 -7.03 13.27
N LEU A 208 -7.58 -5.77 12.88
CA LEU A 208 -8.67 -5.42 11.95
C LEU A 208 -8.56 -6.18 10.62
N GLY A 209 -7.35 -6.36 10.08
CA GLY A 209 -7.13 -7.09 8.83
C GLY A 209 -7.58 -8.56 8.89
N GLU A 210 -7.50 -9.20 10.06
CA GLU A 210 -8.03 -10.56 10.25
C GLU A 210 -9.56 -10.57 10.14
N LEU A 211 -10.23 -9.54 10.65
CA LEU A 211 -11.68 -9.40 10.58
C LEU A 211 -12.15 -9.04 9.18
N GLU A 212 -11.43 -8.15 8.49
CA GLU A 212 -11.69 -7.80 7.10
C GLU A 212 -11.56 -9.04 6.21
N GLN A 213 -10.51 -9.84 6.40
CA GLN A 213 -10.38 -11.10 5.67
C GLN A 213 -11.53 -12.07 6.00
N ALA A 214 -11.86 -12.24 7.28
CA ALA A 214 -12.89 -13.17 7.72
C ALA A 214 -14.31 -12.79 7.24
N THR A 215 -14.60 -11.50 7.12
CA THR A 215 -15.92 -10.95 6.75
C THR A 215 -15.99 -10.48 5.30
N GLU A 216 -14.91 -10.67 4.53
CA GLU A 216 -14.77 -10.24 3.13
C GLU A 216 -14.94 -8.72 2.98
N GLY A 217 -14.25 -7.96 3.81
CA GLY A 217 -14.29 -6.51 3.87
C GLY A 217 -15.59 -5.97 4.47
N PHE A 218 -16.19 -6.70 5.43
CA PHE A 218 -17.50 -6.37 6.00
C PHE A 218 -18.59 -6.28 4.93
N SER A 219 -18.60 -7.23 3.99
CA SER A 219 -19.53 -7.23 2.86
C SER A 219 -21.00 -7.30 3.31
N GLN A 220 -21.89 -6.60 2.60
CA GLN A 220 -23.32 -6.59 2.89
C GLN A 220 -23.95 -8.00 2.83
N ARG A 221 -23.39 -8.91 2.02
CA ARG A 221 -23.84 -10.30 1.95
C ARG A 221 -23.62 -11.09 3.24
N ASN A 222 -22.67 -10.63 4.06
CA ASN A 222 -22.34 -11.20 5.34
C ASN A 222 -23.01 -10.44 6.48
N LEU A 223 -23.79 -9.38 6.24
CA LEU A 223 -24.54 -8.69 7.29
C LEU A 223 -25.66 -9.61 7.80
N ILE A 224 -25.57 -9.98 9.08
CA ILE A 224 -26.60 -10.76 9.77
C ILE A 224 -27.72 -9.83 10.27
N GLY A 225 -27.36 -8.64 10.75
CA GLY A 225 -28.34 -7.67 11.23
C GLY A 225 -27.72 -6.37 11.70
N GLN A 226 -28.53 -5.32 11.76
CA GLN A 226 -28.14 -3.98 12.23
C GLN A 226 -29.18 -3.46 13.21
N GLY A 227 -28.73 -2.96 14.36
CA GLY A 227 -29.59 -2.41 15.41
C GLY A 227 -28.92 -1.28 16.18
N GLY A 228 -29.55 -0.85 17.28
CA GLY A 228 -29.07 0.27 18.10
C GLY A 228 -27.67 0.06 18.71
N SER A 229 -27.28 -1.20 18.93
CA SER A 229 -25.95 -1.56 19.47
C SER A 229 -24.91 -1.87 18.39
N GLY A 230 -25.20 -1.59 17.12
CA GLY A 230 -24.27 -1.78 16.01
C GLY A 230 -24.71 -2.75 14.92
N SER A 231 -23.76 -3.14 14.07
CA SER A 231 -23.96 -4.08 12.95
C SER A 231 -23.24 -5.40 13.20
N VAL A 232 -23.89 -6.52 12.91
CA VAL A 232 -23.34 -7.86 13.10
C VAL A 232 -23.09 -8.52 11.76
N TYR A 233 -21.87 -8.99 11.54
CA TYR A 233 -21.44 -9.66 10.30
C TYR A 233 -21.07 -11.11 10.58
N LYS A 234 -21.41 -12.00 9.65
CA LYS A 234 -20.88 -13.36 9.58
C LYS A 234 -19.43 -13.30 9.10
N GLY A 235 -18.56 -14.07 9.74
CA GLY A 235 -17.20 -14.27 9.26
C GLY A 235 -16.73 -15.70 9.41
N THR A 236 -15.68 -16.05 8.67
CA THR A 236 -14.96 -17.32 8.83
C THR A 236 -13.49 -17.01 9.04
N LEU A 237 -12.94 -17.38 10.20
CA LEU A 237 -11.53 -17.22 10.51
C LEU A 237 -10.66 -18.16 9.65
N SER A 238 -9.36 -17.90 9.59
CA SER A 238 -8.39 -18.71 8.82
C SER A 238 -8.31 -20.17 9.26
N ASP A 239 -8.67 -20.47 10.51
CA ASP A 239 -8.76 -21.83 11.05
C ASP A 239 -10.08 -22.54 10.69
N GLY A 240 -10.96 -21.90 9.90
CA GLY A 240 -12.27 -22.40 9.51
C GLY A 240 -13.37 -22.14 10.54
N THR A 241 -13.06 -21.48 11.67
CA THR A 241 -14.06 -21.18 12.70
C THR A 241 -15.03 -20.12 12.20
N LEU A 242 -16.32 -20.44 12.22
CA LEU A 242 -17.39 -19.47 12.00
C LEU A 242 -17.48 -18.51 13.19
N ILE A 243 -17.67 -17.23 12.92
CA ILE A 243 -17.78 -16.18 13.93
C ILE A 243 -18.88 -15.18 13.56
N ALA A 244 -19.43 -14.53 14.58
CA ALA A 244 -20.21 -13.30 14.45
C ALA A 244 -19.34 -12.12 14.92
N VAL A 245 -19.19 -11.12 14.06
CA VAL A 245 -18.43 -9.90 14.31
C VAL A 245 -19.41 -8.74 14.51
N LYS A 246 -19.61 -8.33 15.76
CA LYS A 246 -20.43 -7.16 16.10
C LYS A 246 -19.55 -5.90 16.06
N LYS A 247 -19.77 -5.05 15.06
CA LYS A 247 -19.19 -3.71 14.92
C LYS A 247 -20.06 -2.72 15.70
N ILE A 248 -19.51 -2.12 16.75
CA ILE A 248 -20.19 -1.09 17.54
C ILE A 248 -20.20 0.20 16.72
N LEU A 249 -21.39 0.74 16.45
CA LEU A 249 -21.58 1.96 15.67
C LEU A 249 -21.71 3.14 16.63
N ASP A 250 -20.59 3.72 17.08
CA ASP A 250 -20.64 5.02 17.74
C ASP A 250 -19.30 5.77 17.61
N MET A 251 -19.35 7.01 17.11
CA MET A 251 -18.15 7.81 16.79
C MET A 251 -17.57 8.54 18.01
N ASP A 252 -18.32 8.59 19.12
CA ASP A 252 -17.97 9.38 20.30
C ASP A 252 -17.33 8.54 21.42
N SER A 253 -16.90 9.22 22.50
CA SER A 253 -16.33 8.60 23.71
C SER A 253 -17.32 7.66 24.41
N LYS A 254 -18.63 7.88 24.25
CA LYS A 254 -19.69 7.04 24.83
C LYS A 254 -19.62 5.59 24.34
N GLY A 255 -19.27 5.38 23.07
CA GLY A 255 -19.14 4.02 22.56
C GLY A 255 -17.83 3.33 22.97
N ASP A 256 -16.81 4.05 23.44
CA ASP A 256 -15.64 3.43 24.08
C ASP A 256 -16.08 2.83 25.43
N GLU A 257 -16.85 3.57 26.23
CA GLU A 257 -17.40 3.09 27.50
C GLU A 257 -18.37 1.92 27.33
N GLU A 258 -19.30 1.99 26.37
CA GLU A 258 -20.24 0.89 26.09
C GLU A 258 -19.49 -0.37 25.66
N PHE A 259 -18.51 -0.23 24.77
CA PHE A 259 -17.66 -1.34 24.36
C PHE A 259 -16.86 -1.92 25.52
N ILE A 260 -16.22 -1.07 26.34
CA ILE A 260 -15.42 -1.52 27.49
C ILE A 260 -16.30 -2.27 28.48
N ASN A 261 -17.49 -1.75 28.79
CA ASN A 261 -18.42 -2.38 29.71
C ASN A 261 -18.92 -3.74 29.18
N GLU A 262 -19.38 -3.79 27.92
CA GLU A 262 -19.81 -5.05 27.28
C GLU A 262 -18.66 -6.06 27.21
N ALA A 263 -17.45 -5.59 26.85
CA ALA A 263 -16.25 -6.40 26.78
C ALA A 263 -15.82 -6.94 28.14
N GLU A 264 -15.80 -6.11 29.18
CA GLU A 264 -15.38 -6.47 30.53
C GLU A 264 -16.35 -7.44 31.20
N ILE A 265 -17.66 -7.22 31.02
CA ILE A 265 -18.69 -8.12 31.55
C ILE A 265 -18.57 -9.48 30.86
N ILE A 266 -18.59 -9.52 29.52
CA ILE A 266 -18.59 -10.78 28.79
C ILE A 266 -17.23 -11.50 28.90
N SER A 267 -16.11 -10.77 29.05
CA SER A 267 -14.79 -11.39 29.27
C SER A 267 -14.65 -12.03 30.64
N LYS A 268 -15.43 -11.62 31.64
CA LYS A 268 -15.37 -12.20 32.99
C LYS A 268 -16.35 -13.37 33.14
N ILE A 269 -17.39 -13.41 32.31
CA ILE A 269 -18.44 -14.42 32.41
C ILE A 269 -18.14 -15.57 31.47
N ARG A 270 -17.57 -16.65 32.02
CA ARG A 270 -17.57 -17.96 31.35
C ARG A 270 -18.62 -18.84 31.97
N HIS A 271 -19.80 -18.79 31.38
CA HIS A 271 -20.87 -19.68 31.77
C HIS A 271 -21.24 -20.53 30.58
N ARG A 272 -21.51 -21.81 30.81
CA ARG A 272 -21.98 -22.72 29.77
C ARG A 272 -23.22 -22.15 29.05
N ASN A 273 -23.93 -21.20 29.68
CA ASN A 273 -25.17 -20.63 29.15
C ASN A 273 -25.10 -19.30 28.39
N LEU A 274 -23.91 -18.72 28.26
CA LEU A 274 -23.70 -17.43 27.59
C LEU A 274 -22.74 -17.63 26.43
N LEU A 275 -22.87 -16.83 25.37
CA LEU A 275 -21.97 -16.93 24.23
C LEU A 275 -20.53 -16.73 24.72
N PRO A 276 -19.64 -17.70 24.46
CA PRO A 276 -18.24 -17.49 24.74
C PRO A 276 -17.75 -16.40 23.79
N LEU A 277 -17.24 -15.32 24.40
CA LEU A 277 -16.53 -14.31 23.66
C LEU A 277 -15.21 -14.92 23.17
N ARG A 278 -15.03 -14.89 21.85
CA ARG A 278 -13.81 -15.35 21.19
C ARG A 278 -12.73 -14.29 21.24
N GLY A 279 -13.12 -13.02 21.14
CA GLY A 279 -12.16 -11.94 21.21
C GLY A 279 -12.69 -10.56 20.87
N PHE A 280 -11.72 -9.67 20.74
CA PHE A 280 -11.89 -8.24 20.59
C PHE A 280 -11.05 -7.72 19.44
N CYS A 281 -11.51 -6.67 18.80
CA CYS A 281 -10.64 -5.82 17.99
C CYS A 281 -11.01 -4.36 18.24
N VAL A 282 -9.99 -3.52 18.40
CA VAL A 282 -10.14 -2.07 18.41
C VAL A 282 -9.12 -1.47 17.47
N THR A 283 -9.53 -0.43 16.76
CA THR A 283 -8.71 0.26 15.78
C THR A 283 -9.07 1.74 15.80
N SER A 284 -8.12 2.57 15.44
CA SER A 284 -8.34 4.00 15.22
C SER A 284 -7.71 4.36 13.88
N ASP A 285 -8.53 4.87 12.97
CA ASP A 285 -8.16 5.35 11.64
C ASP A 285 -8.56 6.83 11.54
N ASN A 286 -7.74 7.63 10.85
CA ASN A 286 -8.05 9.04 10.61
C ASN A 286 -9.20 9.24 9.61
N LEU A 287 -9.43 8.27 8.71
CA LEU A 287 -10.49 8.33 7.71
C LEU A 287 -11.80 7.73 8.24
N ASN A 288 -11.71 6.59 8.90
CA ASN A 288 -12.86 5.79 9.33
C ASN A 288 -13.20 5.95 10.83
N GLY A 289 -12.44 6.74 11.57
CA GLY A 289 -12.61 6.95 13.00
C GLY A 289 -12.17 5.74 13.84
N LYS A 290 -12.69 5.67 15.06
CA LYS A 290 -12.47 4.53 15.96
C LYS A 290 -13.41 3.39 15.58
N GLY A 291 -12.87 2.19 15.42
CA GLY A 291 -13.62 0.95 15.22
C GLY A 291 -13.49 0.03 16.42
N ARG A 292 -14.61 -0.55 16.85
CA ARG A 292 -14.68 -1.45 18.01
C ARG A 292 -15.49 -2.69 17.61
N TYR A 293 -14.97 -3.87 17.90
CA TYR A 293 -15.52 -5.12 17.41
C TYR A 293 -15.49 -6.19 18.50
N LEU A 294 -16.63 -6.88 18.67
CA LEU A 294 -16.77 -8.06 19.50
C LEU A 294 -16.93 -9.29 18.62
N LEU A 295 -16.20 -10.36 18.95
CA LEU A 295 -16.25 -11.63 18.25
C LEU A 295 -16.85 -12.71 19.13
N THR A 296 -17.89 -13.37 18.64
CA THR A 296 -18.46 -14.58 19.26
C THR A 296 -18.44 -15.73 18.27
N GLU A 297 -18.35 -16.97 18.74
CA GLU A 297 -18.28 -18.13 17.84
C GLU A 297 -19.60 -18.40 17.10
N LYS A 298 -20.77 -18.00 17.64
CA LYS A 298 -22.08 -18.28 17.03
C LYS A 298 -23.12 -17.19 17.39
N SER A 299 -24.24 -17.18 16.67
CA SER A 299 -25.47 -16.51 17.10
C SER A 299 -26.05 -17.20 18.34
N ASP A 300 -26.62 -16.44 19.27
CA ASP A 300 -27.27 -16.96 20.47
C ASP A 300 -28.43 -17.91 20.10
N VAL A 301 -28.28 -19.22 20.34
CA VAL A 301 -29.41 -20.17 20.25
C VAL A 301 -30.57 -19.71 21.14
N TYR A 302 -30.26 -19.07 22.26
CA TYR A 302 -31.27 -18.47 23.14
C TYR A 302 -32.07 -17.39 22.45
N SER A 303 -31.40 -16.38 21.89
CA SER A 303 -32.03 -15.27 21.20
C SER A 303 -32.81 -15.74 19.97
N PHE A 304 -32.32 -16.76 19.27
CA PHE A 304 -33.08 -17.45 18.23
C PHE A 304 -34.40 -18.04 18.75
N GLY A 305 -34.35 -18.73 19.90
CA GLY A 305 -35.55 -19.25 20.55
C GLY A 305 -36.53 -18.14 20.98
N ILE A 306 -36.01 -17.02 21.49
CA ILE A 306 -36.84 -15.84 21.83
C ILE A 306 -37.56 -15.29 20.60
N VAL A 307 -36.86 -15.12 19.48
CA VAL A 307 -37.44 -14.62 18.23
C VAL A 307 -38.52 -15.57 17.71
N ILE A 308 -38.30 -16.89 17.75
CA ILE A 308 -39.35 -17.86 17.40
C ILE A 308 -40.58 -17.65 18.28
N LEU A 309 -40.42 -17.52 19.59
CA LEU A 309 -41.54 -17.32 20.51
C LEU A 309 -42.25 -15.98 20.29
N GLU A 310 -41.51 -14.92 19.97
CA GLU A 310 -42.06 -13.60 19.63
C GLU A 310 -42.89 -13.66 18.33
N ILE A 311 -42.37 -14.27 17.27
CA ILE A 311 -43.09 -14.45 15.99
C ILE A 311 -44.36 -15.28 16.21
N MET A 312 -44.24 -16.40 16.92
CA MET A 312 -45.36 -17.32 17.09
C MET A 312 -46.45 -16.78 18.03
N SER A 313 -46.12 -15.86 18.94
CA SER A 313 -47.08 -15.31 19.90
C SER A 313 -47.52 -13.87 19.64
N GLY A 314 -46.86 -13.16 18.73
CA GLY A 314 -47.10 -11.75 18.45
C GLY A 314 -46.77 -10.82 19.63
N ARG A 315 -46.17 -11.36 20.72
CA ARG A 315 -45.84 -10.62 21.93
C ARG A 315 -44.40 -10.12 21.89
N ARG A 316 -44.20 -8.85 22.25
CA ARG A 316 -42.86 -8.28 22.43
C ARG A 316 -42.22 -8.80 23.72
N VAL A 317 -40.90 -8.98 23.69
CA VAL A 317 -40.08 -9.56 24.78
C VAL A 317 -40.08 -8.70 26.06
N LEU A 318 -40.28 -7.38 25.93
CA LEU A 318 -40.37 -6.43 27.05
C LEU A 318 -41.67 -5.62 26.90
N ASP A 319 -42.74 -6.08 27.54
CA ASP A 319 -43.99 -5.34 27.59
C ASP A 319 -44.11 -4.64 28.96
N ALA A 320 -43.65 -3.39 29.03
CA ALA A 320 -43.62 -2.57 30.25
C ALA A 320 -45.02 -2.14 30.74
N SER A 321 -46.09 -2.59 30.07
CA SER A 321 -47.48 -2.24 30.35
C SER A 321 -48.16 -3.19 31.35
N ASN A 322 -47.60 -4.37 31.64
CA ASN A 322 -48.21 -5.38 32.51
C ASN A 322 -47.35 -5.69 33.74
N SER A 323 -47.83 -5.29 34.92
CA SER A 323 -47.18 -5.45 36.24
C SER A 323 -47.09 -6.90 36.76
N SER A 324 -47.37 -7.90 35.92
CA SER A 324 -47.31 -9.34 36.23
C SER A 324 -46.58 -10.15 35.13
N ALA A 325 -45.72 -9.48 34.36
CA ALA A 325 -45.06 -10.03 33.18
C ALA A 325 -44.12 -11.21 33.51
N LEU A 326 -44.66 -12.43 33.51
CA LEU A 326 -43.86 -13.63 33.28
C LEU A 326 -43.09 -13.45 31.97
N LEU A 327 -41.80 -13.77 31.98
CA LEU A 327 -40.97 -13.78 30.77
C LEU A 327 -41.67 -14.63 29.69
N ILE A 328 -41.60 -14.19 28.43
CA ILE A 328 -42.23 -14.87 27.28
C ILE A 328 -41.90 -16.37 27.25
N THR A 329 -40.69 -16.71 27.68
CA THR A 329 -40.20 -18.08 27.81
C THR A 329 -40.95 -18.88 28.87
N ASP A 330 -41.18 -18.32 30.07
CA ASP A 330 -41.83 -18.99 31.21
C ASP A 330 -43.31 -19.15 30.98
N TRP A 331 -43.96 -18.13 30.43
CA TRP A 331 -45.33 -18.21 29.98
C TRP A 331 -45.51 -19.30 28.91
N ALA A 332 -44.72 -19.28 27.84
CA ALA A 332 -44.82 -20.27 26.76
C ALA A 332 -44.59 -21.71 27.27
N TRP A 333 -43.62 -21.92 28.16
CA TRP A 333 -43.37 -23.23 28.76
C TRP A 333 -44.55 -23.71 29.61
N THR A 334 -45.15 -22.81 30.40
CA THR A 334 -46.33 -23.12 31.23
C THR A 334 -47.54 -23.52 30.37
N MET A 335 -47.76 -22.83 29.25
CA MET A 335 -48.83 -23.15 28.30
C MET A 335 -48.65 -24.54 27.67
N VAL A 336 -47.42 -24.88 27.29
CA VAL A 336 -47.10 -26.21 26.73
C VAL A 336 -47.24 -27.32 27.77
N LYS A 337 -46.76 -27.12 29.01
CA LYS A 337 -46.92 -28.10 30.11
C LYS A 337 -48.40 -28.32 30.47
N SER A 338 -49.22 -27.29 30.36
CA SER A 338 -50.67 -27.36 30.57
C SER A 338 -51.45 -27.96 29.38
N ARG A 339 -50.74 -28.52 28.38
CA ARG A 339 -51.32 -29.06 27.12
C ARG A 339 -52.14 -28.04 26.33
N ASN A 340 -51.87 -26.76 26.49
CA ASN A 340 -52.53 -25.66 25.78
C ASN A 340 -51.54 -24.91 24.88
N VAL A 341 -50.90 -25.62 23.94
CA VAL A 341 -49.90 -25.04 23.03
C VAL A 341 -50.53 -24.02 22.09
N GLU A 342 -51.77 -24.27 21.65
CA GLU A 342 -52.50 -23.35 20.75
C GLU A 342 -52.72 -21.97 21.39
N GLY A 343 -52.80 -21.92 22.71
CA GLY A 343 -52.88 -20.67 23.49
C GLY A 343 -51.67 -19.76 23.33
N VAL A 344 -50.56 -20.26 22.80
CA VAL A 344 -49.36 -19.46 22.50
C VAL A 344 -49.47 -18.76 21.14
N PHE A 345 -50.26 -19.29 20.21
CA PHE A 345 -50.34 -18.75 18.85
C PHE A 345 -50.94 -17.35 18.84
N ASP A 346 -50.30 -16.45 18.09
CA ASP A 346 -50.85 -15.14 17.80
C ASP A 346 -52.20 -15.28 17.08
N VAL A 347 -53.12 -14.35 17.37
CA VAL A 347 -54.47 -14.36 16.83
C VAL A 347 -54.47 -14.29 15.31
N SER A 348 -53.50 -13.61 14.70
CA SER A 348 -53.40 -13.46 13.24
C SER A 348 -52.98 -14.76 12.54
N ILE A 349 -52.08 -15.55 13.14
CA ILE A 349 -51.52 -16.74 12.48
C ILE A 349 -52.21 -18.05 12.89
N ARG A 350 -53.04 -18.03 13.95
CA ARG A 350 -53.64 -19.22 14.56
C ARG A 350 -54.41 -20.10 13.57
N GLU A 351 -55.06 -19.50 12.57
CA GLU A 351 -55.89 -20.20 11.58
C GLU A 351 -55.24 -20.30 10.19
N GLU A 352 -54.05 -19.71 10.00
CA GLU A 352 -53.41 -19.62 8.67
C GLU A 352 -52.49 -20.82 8.35
N GLY A 353 -52.03 -21.56 9.38
CA GLY A 353 -51.00 -22.59 9.23
C GLY A 353 -51.41 -23.99 9.72
N PRO A 354 -50.71 -25.06 9.27
CA PRO A 354 -50.86 -26.39 9.86
C PRO A 354 -50.44 -26.39 11.33
N LYS A 355 -51.38 -26.65 12.24
CA LYS A 355 -51.16 -26.61 13.70
C LYS A 355 -49.94 -27.42 14.15
N ARG A 356 -49.74 -28.61 13.58
CA ARG A 356 -48.58 -29.47 13.88
C ARG A 356 -47.23 -28.81 13.60
N VAL A 357 -47.14 -28.01 12.55
CA VAL A 357 -45.90 -27.28 12.21
C VAL A 357 -45.71 -26.12 13.19
N MET A 358 -46.77 -25.38 13.49
CA MET A 358 -46.71 -24.29 14.47
C MET A 358 -46.34 -24.76 15.88
N GLU A 359 -46.90 -25.90 16.33
CA GLU A 359 -46.50 -26.55 17.57
C GLU A 359 -45.01 -26.91 17.57
N ARG A 360 -44.50 -27.42 16.44
CA ARG A 360 -43.08 -27.74 16.26
C ARG A 360 -42.18 -26.53 16.52
N PHE A 361 -42.54 -25.38 15.94
CA PHE A 361 -41.82 -24.12 16.14
C PHE A 361 -41.82 -23.70 17.62
N ILE A 362 -42.97 -23.78 18.31
CA ILE A 362 -43.04 -23.45 19.75
C ILE A 362 -42.12 -24.35 20.59
N HIS A 363 -42.12 -25.66 20.34
CA HIS A 363 -41.30 -26.59 21.10
C HIS A 363 -39.80 -26.35 20.87
N VAL A 364 -39.38 -26.12 19.62
CA VAL A 364 -37.99 -25.76 19.30
C VAL A 364 -37.64 -24.40 19.93
N GLY A 365 -38.52 -23.41 19.84
CA GLY A 365 -38.33 -22.09 20.47
C GLY A 365 -38.10 -22.19 21.98
N ILE A 366 -38.88 -23.03 22.68
CA ILE A 366 -38.72 -23.29 24.13
C ILE A 366 -37.40 -24.00 24.45
N LEU A 367 -37.00 -24.99 23.64
CA LEU A 367 -35.72 -25.69 23.80
C LEU A 367 -34.54 -24.75 23.56
N CYS A 368 -34.60 -23.96 22.49
CA CYS A 368 -33.62 -22.95 22.17
C CYS A 368 -33.52 -21.88 23.26
N ALA A 369 -34.65 -21.45 23.83
CA ALA A 369 -34.72 -20.47 24.91
C ALA A 369 -34.66 -21.09 26.32
N HIS A 370 -34.16 -22.33 26.48
CA HIS A 370 -34.12 -22.98 27.77
C HIS A 370 -33.18 -22.28 28.76
N VAL A 371 -33.54 -22.21 30.05
CA VAL A 371 -32.74 -21.52 31.08
C VAL A 371 -31.37 -22.18 31.28
N MET A 372 -31.31 -23.50 31.17
CA MET A 372 -30.07 -24.30 31.19
C MET A 372 -29.55 -24.57 29.77
N VAL A 373 -28.25 -24.33 29.51
CA VAL A 373 -27.66 -24.50 28.15
C VAL A 373 -27.16 -25.86 27.82
N ALA A 374 -26.82 -26.65 28.81
CA ALA A 374 -26.62 -28.08 28.57
C ALA A 374 -27.85 -28.75 27.93
N LEU A 375 -29.03 -28.10 27.99
CA LEU A 375 -30.29 -28.59 27.44
C LEU A 375 -30.74 -27.82 26.19
N ARG A 376 -30.01 -26.77 25.77
CA ARG A 376 -30.28 -26.10 24.50
C ARG A 376 -29.68 -26.94 23.36
N PRO A 377 -30.39 -27.09 22.23
CA PRO A 377 -29.83 -27.75 21.05
C PRO A 377 -28.69 -26.91 20.45
N THR A 378 -27.89 -27.51 19.56
CA THR A 378 -27.07 -26.69 18.66
C THR A 378 -27.98 -25.95 17.67
N ILE A 379 -27.52 -24.85 17.07
CA ILE A 379 -28.31 -24.15 16.06
C ILE A 379 -28.61 -25.04 14.85
N GLU A 380 -27.68 -25.93 14.49
CA GLU A 380 -27.85 -26.92 13.43
C GLU A 380 -28.95 -27.93 13.78
N ASP A 381 -28.93 -28.47 15.00
CA ASP A 381 -30.00 -29.35 15.49
C ASP A 381 -31.34 -28.62 15.57
N ALA A 382 -31.34 -27.34 15.96
CA ALA A 382 -32.55 -26.52 15.99
C ALA A 382 -33.16 -26.35 14.59
N LEU A 383 -32.35 -26.10 13.57
CA LEU A 383 -32.82 -25.98 12.18
C LEU A 383 -33.34 -27.31 11.65
N ARG A 384 -32.60 -28.41 11.85
CA ARG A 384 -33.04 -29.76 11.48
C ARG A 384 -34.32 -30.17 12.20
N MET A 385 -34.48 -29.76 13.47
CA MET A 385 -35.72 -29.92 14.22
C MET A 385 -36.86 -29.07 13.67
N LEU A 386 -36.63 -27.94 13.00
CA LEU A 386 -37.70 -27.14 12.38
C LEU A 386 -38.08 -27.69 11.01
N GLU A 387 -37.09 -28.13 10.23
CA GLU A 387 -37.25 -28.57 8.84
C GLU A 387 -38.02 -29.88 8.71
N GLY A 388 -37.92 -30.77 9.69
CA GLY A 388 -38.46 -32.11 9.49
C GLY A 388 -37.57 -33.21 9.99
N ASP A 389 -36.27 -33.00 9.83
CA ASP A 389 -35.26 -34.03 9.69
C ASP A 389 -34.97 -34.84 10.96
N ILE A 390 -35.18 -34.24 12.13
CA ILE A 390 -35.00 -34.90 13.43
C ILE A 390 -36.18 -34.61 14.36
N ASP A 391 -36.52 -35.60 15.18
CA ASP A 391 -37.57 -35.48 16.19
C ASP A 391 -37.17 -34.54 17.32
N ILE A 392 -38.16 -33.83 17.87
CA ILE A 392 -37.95 -32.93 18.99
C ILE A 392 -37.86 -33.74 20.30
N PRO A 393 -36.80 -33.59 21.11
CA PRO A 393 -36.72 -34.25 22.40
C PRO A 393 -37.79 -33.73 23.36
N ARG A 394 -38.16 -34.55 24.34
CA ARG A 394 -39.13 -34.13 25.37
C ARG A 394 -38.61 -32.87 26.08
N LEU A 395 -39.49 -31.89 26.25
CA LEU A 395 -39.15 -30.63 26.91
C LEU A 395 -38.71 -30.87 28.35
N PRO A 396 -37.48 -30.48 28.71
CA PRO A 396 -36.98 -30.64 30.08
C PRO A 396 -37.72 -29.73 31.06
N ASP A 397 -37.66 -30.11 32.34
CA ASP A 397 -38.20 -29.31 33.42
C ASP A 397 -37.31 -28.10 33.72
N ARG A 398 -37.94 -26.98 34.04
CA ARG A 398 -37.23 -25.75 34.41
C ARG A 398 -37.04 -25.69 35.92
N PRO A 399 -35.86 -25.25 36.41
CA PRO A 399 -35.72 -24.90 37.82
C PRO A 399 -36.69 -23.76 38.15
N LEU A 400 -37.42 -23.86 39.29
CA LEU A 400 -38.30 -22.79 39.74
C LEU A 400 -37.49 -21.49 39.91
N PRO A 401 -38.00 -20.32 39.51
CA PRO A 401 -37.33 -19.06 39.74
C PRO A 401 -37.16 -18.83 41.25
N LEU A 402 -35.93 -18.57 41.71
CA LEU A 402 -35.67 -18.06 43.06
C LEU A 402 -36.13 -16.60 43.13
N GLY A 403 -37.42 -16.41 43.38
CA GLY A 403 -38.03 -15.11 43.62
C GLY A 403 -39.31 -14.93 42.84
N PHE A 404 -40.42 -15.42 43.38
CA PHE A 404 -41.75 -14.79 43.36
C PHE A 404 -42.67 -15.67 44.21
N GLU A 405 -42.81 -15.33 45.49
CA GLU A 405 -43.91 -15.81 46.33
C GLU A 405 -45.21 -15.21 45.78
N SER A 406 -45.94 -15.94 44.93
CA SER A 406 -47.37 -15.74 44.67
C SER A 406 -47.89 -16.77 43.66
N PHE A 407 -47.80 -18.06 44.00
CA PHE A 407 -48.41 -19.11 43.18
C PHE A 407 -49.23 -20.13 43.99
N GLU A 408 -49.85 -19.70 45.09
CA GLU A 408 -50.90 -20.50 45.76
C GLU A 408 -52.34 -20.07 45.41
N SER A 409 -52.57 -18.94 44.74
CA SER A 409 -53.93 -18.43 44.57
C SER A 409 -54.68 -18.87 43.30
N TYR A 410 -54.02 -19.48 42.31
CA TYR A 410 -54.67 -19.85 41.05
C TYR A 410 -55.08 -21.33 40.93
N SER A 411 -54.64 -22.21 41.82
CA SER A 411 -54.98 -23.63 41.79
C SER A 411 -56.30 -23.99 42.48
N LEU A 412 -56.98 -23.04 43.15
CA LEU A 412 -58.20 -23.31 43.92
C LEU A 412 -59.53 -22.98 43.21
N HIS A 413 -59.51 -22.53 41.94
CA HIS A 413 -60.73 -22.15 41.21
C HIS A 413 -61.10 -23.04 40.01
N SER A 414 -60.40 -24.17 39.79
CA SER A 414 -60.73 -25.09 38.69
C SER A 414 -61.25 -26.48 39.11
N ASP A 415 -61.45 -26.75 40.40
CA ASP A 415 -62.02 -28.02 40.88
C ASP A 415 -63.49 -27.87 41.30
N ARG A 416 -64.31 -27.33 40.38
CA ARG A 416 -65.77 -27.38 40.56
C ARG A 416 -66.51 -27.54 39.25
N PHE A 417 -66.23 -28.59 38.49
CA PHE A 417 -67.25 -29.19 37.62
C PHE A 417 -66.86 -30.63 37.25
N ARG A 418 -67.74 -31.58 37.59
CA ARG A 418 -67.68 -33.05 37.39
C ARG A 418 -66.84 -33.74 38.48
N ASP A 419 -67.45 -34.38 39.48
CA ASP A 419 -68.24 -35.60 39.28
C ASP A 419 -69.31 -35.87 40.36
N LEU A 420 -70.33 -36.59 39.90
CA LEU A 420 -71.16 -37.56 40.63
C LEU A 420 -72.25 -37.04 41.60
N SER A 421 -73.46 -37.04 41.06
CA SER A 421 -74.67 -37.51 41.72
C SER A 421 -74.41 -38.66 42.71
N ILE A 422 -74.94 -38.55 43.94
CA ILE A 422 -75.84 -39.52 44.61
C ILE A 422 -76.03 -39.11 46.09
N SER A 423 -77.32 -38.92 46.42
CA SER A 423 -78.00 -39.09 47.73
C SER A 423 -77.50 -38.43 49.03
N SER A 424 -78.42 -37.62 49.58
CA SER A 424 -78.89 -37.62 50.97
C SER A 424 -77.87 -37.48 52.12
N SER A 425 -77.98 -36.38 52.87
CA SER A 425 -78.57 -36.37 54.23
C SER A 425 -78.10 -35.14 55.00
N SER A 426 -79.08 -34.43 55.56
CA SER A 426 -78.99 -33.41 56.60
C SER A 426 -78.15 -33.83 57.81
N ASN A 427 -77.28 -32.94 58.32
CA ASN A 427 -77.33 -32.49 59.72
C ASN A 427 -76.32 -31.37 60.05
N SER A 428 -76.93 -30.26 60.50
CA SER A 428 -76.58 -29.35 61.60
C SER A 428 -75.25 -29.46 62.38
N LEU A 429 -74.81 -28.25 62.79
CA LEU A 429 -74.40 -27.81 64.14
C LEU A 429 -72.91 -27.62 64.47
N SER A 430 -72.63 -26.32 64.71
CA SER A 430 -71.91 -25.72 65.85
C SER A 430 -70.39 -25.90 66.03
N ARG A 431 -69.72 -24.74 65.97
CA ARG A 431 -69.09 -24.05 67.12
C ARG A 431 -68.08 -24.88 67.93
N TYR A 432 -66.80 -24.49 67.91
CA TYR A 432 -66.04 -24.08 69.12
C TYR A 432 -64.56 -23.80 68.77
N ILE A 433 -64.10 -22.62 69.17
CA ILE A 433 -62.68 -22.26 69.37
C ILE A 433 -62.35 -22.61 70.83
N PRO A 434 -61.15 -23.14 71.13
CA PRO A 434 -60.30 -22.37 72.05
C PRO A 434 -58.79 -22.43 71.73
N LYS A 435 -58.19 -21.24 71.91
CA LYS A 435 -56.80 -20.89 72.30
C LYS A 435 -55.62 -21.62 71.69
#